data_AF-A0A6P7SYM6-F1
#
_entry.id   AF-A0A6P7SYM6-F1
#
_cell.length_a   1.000
_cell.length_b   1.000
_cell.length_c   1.000
_cell.angle_alpha   90.00
_cell.angle_beta   90.00
_cell.angle_gamma   90.00
#
_symmetry.space_group_name_H-M   'P 1'
#
loop_
_entity.id
_entity.type
_entity.pdbx_description
1 polymer ?
#
loop_
_entity_poly.entity_id
_entity_poly.type
_entity_poly.pdbx_seq_one_letter_code
_entity_poly.pdbx_strand_id
1 'polypeptide(L)'
;MSTETEEDDYMSDKFVDNCVNLRPGLVSKATSRQYHVEKATKEANRQNQLKRKNMKESEKERRTEGLSIKLSEDNKGFALLQKMGYKPGMSLGKEGQGRSEPVPIKVKCDREGLGLATKRKEQLAEINKFQEMVKRKHQKLQGNFMQRMSDKFSVKEIEKDLEKCQKVCDELDGRAPEEKLEMVIDYLRNTYFYCLWCGATFDSIKDMDENCPGNCRSAHESM
;
A
#
# COMPACT_ATOMS: atom_id res chain seq x y z
N MET A 1 10.12 20.30 0.23
CA MET A 1 8.93 20.47 -0.64
C MET A 1 9.34 20.02 -2.03
N SER A 2 8.99 18.80 -2.39
CA SER A 2 9.26 18.26 -3.73
C SER A 2 8.20 18.81 -4.67
N THR A 3 8.62 19.58 -5.67
CA THR A 3 7.74 20.00 -6.77
C THR A 3 7.49 18.77 -7.65
N GLU A 4 6.37 18.10 -7.42
CA GLU A 4 5.79 17.15 -8.38
C GLU A 4 5.45 17.96 -9.63
N THR A 5 6.33 17.93 -10.63
CA THR A 5 5.97 18.31 -11.98
C THR A 5 4.99 17.25 -12.46
N GLU A 6 3.70 17.58 -12.43
CA GLU A 6 2.66 16.84 -13.14
C GLU A 6 3.05 16.83 -14.63
N GLU A 7 3.78 15.81 -15.06
CA GLU A 7 4.06 15.55 -16.47
C GLU A 7 2.70 15.30 -17.13
N ASP A 8 2.17 16.32 -17.80
CA ASP A 8 0.92 16.22 -18.55
C ASP A 8 0.98 14.99 -19.45
N ASP A 9 0.16 13.98 -19.12
CA ASP A 9 0.06 12.72 -19.85
C ASP A 9 -0.16 13.01 -21.33
N TYR A 10 0.94 12.87 -22.08
CA TYR A 10 1.09 13.18 -23.50
C TYR A 10 0.14 12.35 -24.38
N MET A 11 -0.57 11.37 -23.80
CA MET A 11 -1.60 10.58 -24.46
C MET A 11 -3.02 10.77 -23.88
N SER A 12 -3.23 11.80 -23.06
CA SER A 12 -4.56 12.11 -22.52
C SER A 12 -5.48 12.82 -23.52
N ASP A 13 -6.79 12.56 -23.39
CA ASP A 13 -7.83 13.13 -24.25
C ASP A 13 -7.92 14.68 -24.20
N LYS A 14 -7.28 15.33 -23.21
CA LYS A 14 -7.20 16.80 -23.10
C LYS A 14 -6.63 17.46 -24.36
N PHE A 15 -5.69 16.81 -25.04
CA PHE A 15 -5.10 17.30 -26.28
C PHE A 15 -6.00 17.07 -27.51
N VAL A 16 -6.89 16.06 -27.44
CA VAL A 16 -7.83 15.71 -28.51
C VAL A 16 -9.07 16.62 -28.45
N ASP A 17 -9.54 16.96 -27.24
CA ASP A 17 -10.70 17.82 -27.04
C ASP A 17 -10.47 19.28 -27.47
N ASN A 18 -9.22 19.75 -27.40
CA ASN A 18 -8.83 21.11 -27.85
C ASN A 18 -8.56 21.22 -29.36
N CYS A 19 -8.66 20.13 -30.12
CA CYS A 19 -8.55 20.20 -31.58
C CYS A 19 -9.79 20.88 -32.18
N VAL A 20 -9.62 22.11 -32.66
CA VAL A 20 -10.62 22.78 -33.51
C VAL A 20 -10.83 21.91 -34.76
N ASN A 21 -12.04 21.39 -34.94
CA ASN A 21 -12.40 20.54 -36.08
C ASN A 21 -12.40 21.34 -37.40
N LEU A 22 -11.21 21.60 -37.95
CA LEU A 22 -11.00 22.24 -39.26
C LEU A 22 -11.13 21.21 -40.40
N ARG A 23 -12.17 20.37 -40.40
CA ARG A 23 -12.40 19.41 -41.49
C ARG A 23 -13.56 19.85 -42.41
N PRO A 24 -13.33 20.79 -43.35
CA PRO A 24 -14.23 20.94 -44.48
C PRO A 24 -14.24 19.64 -45.29
N GLY A 25 -15.39 18.96 -45.36
CA GLY A 25 -15.72 18.11 -46.51
C GLY A 25 -15.92 16.60 -46.30
N LEU A 26 -15.70 16.02 -45.11
CA LEU A 26 -15.84 14.55 -44.97
C LEU A 26 -17.20 14.06 -44.45
N VAL A 27 -18.01 14.91 -43.81
CA VAL A 27 -19.36 14.53 -43.36
C VAL A 27 -20.27 15.76 -43.36
N SER A 28 -21.51 15.61 -43.84
CA SER A 28 -22.48 16.71 -43.83
C SER A 28 -22.81 17.14 -42.40
N LYS A 29 -23.08 18.44 -42.19
CA LYS A 29 -23.55 18.99 -40.90
C LYS A 29 -24.77 18.23 -40.37
N ALA A 30 -25.63 17.73 -41.25
CA ALA A 30 -26.78 16.91 -40.88
C ALA A 30 -26.35 15.56 -40.29
N THR A 31 -25.38 14.89 -40.92
CA THR A 31 -24.84 13.58 -40.50
C THR A 31 -24.07 13.68 -39.18
N SER A 32 -23.28 14.74 -38.98
CA SER A 32 -22.60 15.00 -37.71
C SER A 32 -23.61 15.22 -36.56
N ARG A 33 -24.66 16.02 -36.79
CA ARG A 33 -25.76 16.19 -35.82
C ARG A 33 -26.45 14.88 -35.50
N GLN A 34 -26.74 14.05 -36.50
CA GLN A 34 -27.31 12.72 -36.29
C GLN A 34 -26.42 11.84 -35.40
N TYR A 35 -25.11 11.82 -35.66
CA TYR A 35 -24.15 11.07 -34.85
C TYR A 35 -24.11 11.56 -33.38
N HIS A 36 -24.11 12.87 -33.15
CA HIS A 36 -24.14 13.42 -31.79
C HIS A 36 -25.45 13.10 -31.06
N VAL A 37 -26.60 13.19 -31.74
CA VAL A 37 -27.90 12.81 -31.18
C VAL A 37 -27.94 11.31 -30.89
N GLU A 38 -27.40 10.47 -31.77
CA GLU A 38 -27.30 9.02 -31.57
C GLU A 38 -26.37 8.66 -30.40
N LYS A 39 -25.23 9.35 -30.28
CA LYS A 39 -24.31 9.20 -29.14
C LYS A 39 -24.99 9.60 -27.83
N ALA A 40 -25.67 10.74 -27.79
CA ALA A 40 -26.38 11.23 -26.60
C ALA A 40 -27.55 10.30 -26.22
N THR A 41 -28.30 9.78 -27.19
CA THR A 41 -29.38 8.81 -26.92
C THR A 41 -28.85 7.45 -26.46
N LYS A 42 -27.75 6.94 -27.04
CA LYS A 42 -27.07 5.73 -26.55
C LYS A 42 -26.57 5.90 -25.11
N GLU A 43 -26.00 7.06 -24.80
CA GLU A 43 -25.50 7.36 -23.46
C GLU A 43 -26.65 7.52 -22.45
N ALA A 44 -27.74 8.20 -22.81
CA ALA A 44 -28.95 8.28 -21.99
C ALA A 44 -29.60 6.90 -21.77
N ASN A 45 -29.65 6.04 -22.80
CA ASN A 45 -30.16 4.67 -22.68
C ASN A 45 -29.27 3.82 -21.76
N ARG A 46 -27.95 3.94 -21.87
CA ARG A 46 -26.99 3.29 -20.96
C ARG A 46 -27.18 3.77 -19.52
N GLN A 47 -27.32 5.07 -19.29
CA GLN A 47 -27.61 5.62 -17.96
C GLN A 47 -28.96 5.13 -17.42
N ASN A 48 -30.00 5.08 -18.24
CA ASN A 48 -31.32 4.55 -17.84
C ASN A 48 -31.27 3.04 -17.54
N GLN A 49 -30.49 2.27 -18.29
CA GLN A 49 -30.27 0.85 -18.02
C GLN A 49 -29.55 0.63 -16.69
N LEU A 50 -28.57 1.47 -16.35
CA LEU A 50 -27.88 1.46 -15.06
C LEU A 50 -28.78 1.91 -13.90
N LYS A 51 -29.71 2.83 -14.14
CA LYS A 51 -30.68 3.31 -13.13
C LYS A 51 -31.77 2.29 -12.82
N ARG A 52 -32.13 1.42 -13.78
CA ARG A 52 -33.13 0.37 -13.56
C ARG A 52 -32.52 -0.78 -12.75
N LYS A 53 -32.84 -0.82 -11.46
CA LYS A 53 -32.51 -1.95 -10.60
C LYS A 53 -33.08 -3.25 -11.18
N ASN A 54 -32.32 -4.34 -11.05
CA ASN A 54 -32.79 -5.64 -11.48
C ASN A 54 -34.01 -6.06 -10.64
N MET A 55 -35.04 -6.66 -11.25
CA MET A 55 -36.28 -7.04 -10.55
C MET A 55 -36.00 -7.90 -9.31
N LYS A 56 -35.02 -8.80 -9.40
CA LYS A 56 -34.56 -9.65 -8.29
C LYS A 56 -33.95 -8.87 -7.12
N GLU A 57 -33.27 -7.77 -7.42
CA GLU A 57 -32.63 -6.91 -6.41
C GLU A 57 -33.69 -6.11 -5.67
N SER A 58 -34.64 -5.53 -6.39
CA SER A 58 -35.78 -4.82 -5.80
C SER A 58 -36.64 -5.73 -4.91
N GLU A 59 -36.92 -6.97 -5.32
CA GLU A 59 -37.63 -7.95 -4.48
C GLU A 59 -36.86 -8.32 -3.21
N LYS A 60 -35.51 -8.38 -3.30
CA LYS A 60 -34.66 -8.67 -2.14
C LYS A 60 -34.68 -7.51 -1.15
N GLU A 61 -34.57 -6.27 -1.64
CA GLU A 61 -34.66 -5.05 -0.83
C GLU A 61 -36.00 -4.98 -0.10
N ARG A 62 -37.12 -5.14 -0.83
CA ARG A 62 -38.47 -5.14 -0.22
C ARG A 62 -38.63 -6.23 0.83
N ARG A 63 -38.03 -7.41 0.62
CA ARG A 63 -38.04 -8.50 1.61
C ARG A 63 -37.24 -8.14 2.85
N THR A 64 -36.03 -7.58 2.70
CA THR A 64 -35.19 -7.18 3.84
C THR A 64 -35.83 -6.04 4.62
N GLU A 65 -36.46 -5.09 3.94
CA GLU A 65 -37.24 -4.03 4.56
C GLU A 65 -38.41 -4.61 5.35
N GLY A 66 -39.21 -5.49 4.72
CA GLY A 66 -40.33 -6.16 5.39
C GLY A 66 -39.92 -7.01 6.60
N LEU A 67 -38.77 -7.67 6.55
CA LEU A 67 -38.21 -8.42 7.69
C LEU A 67 -37.68 -7.49 8.80
N SER A 68 -37.21 -6.28 8.45
CA SER A 68 -36.68 -5.32 9.42
C SER A 68 -37.76 -4.51 10.14
N ILE A 69 -38.93 -4.35 9.52
CA ILE A 69 -40.06 -3.64 10.11
C ILE A 69 -40.62 -4.47 11.26
N LYS A 70 -40.42 -3.98 12.49
CA LYS A 70 -41.03 -4.54 13.70
C LYS A 70 -42.55 -4.35 13.64
N LEU A 71 -43.28 -5.26 14.26
CA LEU A 71 -44.74 -5.14 14.37
C LEU A 71 -45.09 -3.89 15.20
N SER A 72 -45.99 -3.03 14.68
CA SER A 72 -46.53 -1.88 15.44
C SER A 72 -47.41 -2.34 16.60
N GLU A 73 -47.50 -1.52 17.64
CA GLU A 73 -48.39 -1.72 18.80
C GLU A 73 -49.88 -1.78 18.40
N ASP A 74 -50.23 -1.14 17.28
CA ASP A 74 -51.58 -1.18 16.70
C ASP A 74 -51.95 -2.55 16.11
N ASN A 75 -50.98 -3.47 15.98
CA ASN A 75 -51.27 -4.80 15.48
C ASN A 75 -52.05 -5.59 16.53
N LYS A 76 -53.29 -5.99 16.18
CA LYS A 76 -54.18 -6.80 17.04
C LYS A 76 -53.49 -8.04 17.63
N GLY A 77 -52.59 -8.67 16.87
CA GLY A 77 -51.83 -9.83 17.33
C GLY A 77 -50.80 -9.50 18.41
N PHE A 78 -50.12 -8.35 18.29
CA PHE A 78 -49.19 -7.86 19.31
C PHE A 78 -49.94 -7.46 20.58
N ALA A 79 -51.06 -6.75 20.45
CA ALA A 79 -51.92 -6.40 21.57
C ALA A 79 -52.47 -7.64 22.31
N LEU A 80 -52.79 -8.72 21.57
CA LEU A 80 -53.19 -10.00 22.17
C LEU A 80 -52.04 -10.66 22.93
N LEU A 81 -50.85 -10.72 22.34
CA LEU A 81 -49.64 -11.24 22.98
C LEU A 81 -49.34 -10.50 24.29
N GLN A 82 -49.41 -9.17 24.28
CA GLN A 82 -49.19 -8.34 25.46
C GLN A 82 -50.20 -8.63 26.58
N LYS A 83 -51.49 -8.84 26.22
CA LYS A 83 -52.52 -9.26 27.17
C LYS A 83 -52.28 -10.65 27.76
N MET A 84 -51.59 -11.52 27.03
CA MET A 84 -51.19 -12.85 27.51
C MET A 84 -49.87 -12.82 28.32
N GLY A 85 -49.33 -11.64 28.63
CA GLY A 85 -48.14 -11.47 29.46
C GLY A 85 -46.82 -11.39 28.70
N TYR A 86 -46.85 -11.31 27.37
CA TYR A 86 -45.66 -11.07 26.57
C TYR A 86 -45.14 -9.63 26.75
N LYS A 87 -43.85 -9.47 27.05
CA LYS A 87 -43.18 -8.16 27.02
C LYS A 87 -42.21 -8.10 25.85
N PRO A 88 -42.02 -6.94 25.20
CA PRO A 88 -41.08 -6.79 24.08
C PRO A 88 -39.68 -7.24 24.49
N GLY A 89 -39.12 -8.21 23.78
CA GLY A 89 -37.78 -8.77 24.08
C GLY A 89 -37.78 -9.99 24.99
N MET A 90 -38.92 -10.43 25.53
CA MET A 90 -39.01 -11.72 26.21
C MET A 90 -39.13 -12.87 25.20
N SER A 91 -38.42 -13.95 25.47
CA SER A 91 -38.61 -15.24 24.80
C SER A 91 -39.84 -15.97 25.34
N LEU A 92 -40.52 -16.73 24.47
CA LEU A 92 -41.70 -17.50 24.85
C LEU A 92 -41.31 -18.80 25.58
N GLY A 93 -42.17 -19.32 26.45
CA GLY A 93 -41.99 -20.57 27.18
C GLY A 93 -41.97 -20.39 28.71
N LYS A 94 -42.16 -21.47 29.47
CA LYS A 94 -42.29 -21.45 30.94
C LYS A 94 -41.12 -20.76 31.66
N GLU A 95 -39.92 -20.91 31.11
CA GLU A 95 -38.67 -20.31 31.61
C GLU A 95 -38.03 -19.36 30.57
N GLY A 96 -38.75 -18.96 29.52
CA GLY A 96 -38.17 -18.16 28.43
C GLY A 96 -37.16 -18.91 27.56
N GLN A 97 -37.30 -20.23 27.42
CA GLN A 97 -36.41 -21.07 26.60
C GLN A 97 -36.59 -20.92 25.08
N GLY A 98 -37.62 -20.21 24.63
CA GLY A 98 -37.92 -20.01 23.21
C GLY A 98 -36.91 -19.09 22.51
N ARG A 99 -36.79 -19.22 21.19
CA ARG A 99 -35.98 -18.30 20.38
C ARG A 99 -36.63 -16.92 20.36
N SER A 100 -35.84 -15.88 20.64
CA SER A 100 -36.27 -14.48 20.55
C SER A 100 -36.36 -13.99 19.11
N GLU A 101 -35.54 -14.54 18.22
CA GLU A 101 -35.48 -14.17 16.81
C GLU A 101 -36.08 -15.25 15.91
N PRO A 102 -36.85 -14.86 14.87
CA PRO A 102 -37.37 -15.79 13.87
C PRO A 102 -36.25 -16.54 13.14
N VAL A 103 -36.52 -17.78 12.75
CA VAL A 103 -35.56 -18.57 11.98
C VAL A 103 -35.34 -17.92 10.61
N PRO A 104 -34.08 -17.64 10.20
CA PRO A 104 -33.81 -16.99 8.93
C PRO A 104 -34.20 -17.90 7.76
N ILE A 105 -35.04 -17.37 6.86
CA ILE A 105 -35.47 -18.07 5.66
C ILE A 105 -34.52 -17.74 4.52
N LYS A 106 -33.81 -18.76 4.01
CA LYS A 106 -32.93 -18.61 2.84
C LYS A 106 -33.70 -18.95 1.57
N VAL A 107 -34.37 -17.96 0.98
CA VAL A 107 -35.08 -18.13 -0.29
C VAL A 107 -34.05 -18.26 -1.43
N LYS A 108 -34.05 -19.40 -2.12
CA LYS A 108 -33.20 -19.63 -3.28
C LYS A 108 -33.90 -19.09 -4.53
N CYS A 109 -33.36 -18.01 -5.10
CA CYS A 109 -33.89 -17.40 -6.33
C CYS A 109 -33.23 -17.96 -7.60
N ASP A 110 -32.39 -18.99 -7.45
CA ASP A 110 -31.60 -19.58 -8.52
C ASP A 110 -32.23 -20.90 -8.99
N ARG A 111 -32.20 -21.15 -10.30
CA ARG A 111 -32.65 -22.40 -10.92
C ARG A 111 -31.62 -23.53 -10.79
N GLU A 112 -30.58 -23.33 -10.00
CA GLU A 112 -29.49 -24.27 -9.84
C GLU A 112 -29.85 -25.40 -8.87
N GLY A 113 -29.20 -26.57 -9.02
CA GLY A 113 -29.31 -27.66 -8.06
C GLY A 113 -28.83 -27.27 -6.65
N LEU A 114 -29.42 -27.87 -5.61
CA LEU A 114 -28.88 -27.76 -4.25
C LEU A 114 -27.47 -28.38 -4.22
N GLY A 115 -26.49 -27.69 -3.62
CA GLY A 115 -25.09 -28.15 -3.56
C GLY A 115 -24.20 -27.79 -4.76
N LEU A 116 -24.73 -27.18 -5.84
CA LEU A 116 -23.90 -26.79 -6.99
C LEU A 116 -22.97 -25.61 -6.66
N ALA A 117 -23.45 -24.66 -5.85
CA ALA A 117 -22.69 -23.48 -5.46
C ALA A 117 -21.46 -23.81 -4.60
N THR A 118 -21.54 -24.83 -3.73
CA THR A 118 -20.38 -25.28 -2.93
C THR A 118 -19.34 -25.92 -3.84
N LYS A 119 -19.76 -26.84 -4.71
CA LYS A 119 -18.88 -27.47 -5.69
C LYS A 119 -18.18 -26.47 -6.61
N ARG A 120 -18.91 -25.42 -7.06
CA ARG A 120 -18.34 -24.34 -7.86
C ARG A 120 -17.30 -23.51 -7.09
N LYS A 121 -17.57 -23.20 -5.81
CA LYS A 121 -16.61 -22.49 -4.95
C LYS A 121 -15.34 -23.30 -4.73
N GLU A 122 -15.46 -24.61 -4.52
CA GLU A 122 -14.33 -25.53 -4.39
C GLU A 122 -13.49 -25.53 -5.68
N GLN A 123 -14.13 -25.70 -6.84
CA GLN A 123 -13.46 -25.64 -8.14
C GLN A 123 -12.74 -24.31 -8.38
N LEU A 124 -13.37 -23.18 -8.04
CA LEU A 124 -12.75 -21.86 -8.17
C LEU A 124 -11.52 -21.72 -7.27
N ALA A 125 -11.60 -22.23 -6.04
CA ALA A 125 -10.49 -22.21 -5.09
C ALA A 125 -9.31 -23.07 -5.58
N GLU A 126 -9.59 -24.22 -6.19
CA GLU A 126 -8.56 -25.07 -6.81
C GLU A 126 -7.87 -24.37 -7.99
N ILE A 127 -8.65 -23.74 -8.89
CA ILE A 127 -8.11 -22.98 -10.02
C ILE A 127 -7.23 -21.83 -9.53
N ASN A 128 -7.67 -21.08 -8.53
CA ASN A 128 -6.90 -19.97 -7.96
C ASN A 128 -5.58 -20.46 -7.35
N LYS A 129 -5.61 -21.55 -6.56
CA LYS A 129 -4.39 -22.16 -6.02
C LYS A 129 -3.43 -22.60 -7.14
N PHE A 130 -3.96 -23.18 -8.21
CA PHE A 130 -3.15 -23.59 -9.36
C PHE A 130 -2.50 -22.39 -10.06
N GLN A 131 -3.27 -21.33 -10.33
CA GLN A 131 -2.74 -20.11 -10.93
C GLN A 131 -1.63 -19.46 -10.08
N GLU A 132 -1.81 -19.45 -8.76
CA GLU A 132 -0.82 -18.90 -7.83
C GLU A 132 0.47 -19.72 -7.82
N MET A 133 0.37 -21.05 -7.84
CA MET A 133 1.53 -21.92 -7.99
C MET A 133 2.28 -21.67 -9.31
N VAL A 134 1.57 -21.52 -10.43
CA VAL A 134 2.17 -21.24 -11.73
C VAL A 134 2.85 -19.87 -11.74
N LYS A 135 2.21 -18.83 -11.20
CA LYS A 135 2.81 -17.50 -11.07
C LYS A 135 4.10 -17.53 -10.25
N ARG A 136 4.10 -18.23 -9.11
CA ARG A 136 5.29 -18.37 -8.26
C ARG A 136 6.43 -19.11 -8.98
N LYS A 137 6.12 -20.16 -9.75
CA LYS A 137 7.10 -20.84 -10.60
C LYS A 137 7.66 -19.92 -11.68
N HIS A 138 6.80 -19.17 -12.36
CA HIS A 138 7.19 -18.24 -13.41
C HIS A 138 8.07 -17.10 -12.88
N GLN A 139 7.71 -16.53 -11.72
CA GLN A 139 8.51 -15.52 -11.04
C GLN A 139 9.91 -16.03 -10.68
N LYS A 140 10.02 -17.25 -10.16
CA LYS A 140 11.33 -17.90 -9.89
C LYS A 140 12.14 -18.14 -11.16
N LEU A 141 11.50 -18.39 -12.30
CA LEU A 141 12.20 -18.54 -13.59
C LEU A 141 12.65 -17.18 -14.15
N GLN A 142 11.82 -16.14 -14.04
CA GLN A 142 12.11 -14.81 -14.59
C GLN A 142 13.17 -14.02 -13.80
N GLY A 143 13.31 -14.28 -12.49
CA GLY A 143 14.25 -13.56 -11.62
C GLY A 143 15.73 -13.89 -11.77
N ASN A 144 16.20 -14.40 -12.92
CA ASN A 144 17.55 -14.98 -13.01
C ASN A 144 18.57 -14.14 -13.79
N PHE A 145 18.19 -13.19 -14.65
CA PHE A 145 19.20 -12.45 -15.43
C PHE A 145 19.58 -11.11 -14.78
N MET A 146 18.61 -10.21 -14.59
CA MET A 146 18.86 -8.88 -14.01
C MET A 146 19.37 -8.97 -12.57
N GLN A 147 18.84 -9.92 -11.78
CA GLN A 147 19.31 -10.16 -10.42
C GLN A 147 20.77 -10.61 -10.41
N ARG A 148 21.13 -11.63 -11.22
CA ARG A 148 22.52 -12.10 -11.33
C ARG A 148 23.47 -11.01 -11.82
N MET A 149 23.01 -10.14 -12.71
CA MET A 149 23.80 -9.03 -13.22
C MET A 149 24.02 -7.97 -12.12
N SER A 150 22.97 -7.62 -11.38
CA SER A 150 23.05 -6.73 -10.21
C SER A 150 23.99 -7.29 -9.13
N ASP A 151 23.83 -8.56 -8.77
CA ASP A 151 24.67 -9.23 -7.77
C ASP A 151 26.14 -9.27 -8.21
N LYS A 152 26.39 -9.47 -9.51
CA LYS A 152 27.75 -9.43 -10.06
C LYS A 152 28.38 -8.05 -9.95
N PHE A 153 27.62 -6.99 -10.18
CA PHE A 153 28.12 -5.62 -10.04
C PHE A 153 28.34 -5.25 -8.57
N SER A 154 27.43 -5.63 -7.66
CA SER A 154 27.61 -5.36 -6.23
C SER A 154 28.82 -6.07 -5.65
N VAL A 155 29.05 -7.34 -6.02
CA VAL A 155 30.25 -8.08 -5.59
C VAL A 155 31.53 -7.39 -6.10
N LYS A 156 31.55 -6.96 -7.36
CA LYS A 156 32.72 -6.25 -7.92
C LYS A 156 33.00 -4.91 -7.23
N GLU A 157 31.96 -4.22 -6.75
CA GLU A 157 32.11 -2.97 -6.01
C GLU A 157 32.74 -3.23 -4.64
N ILE A 158 32.25 -4.25 -3.93
CA ILE A 158 32.82 -4.71 -2.65
C ILE A 158 34.27 -5.15 -2.82
N GLU A 159 34.61 -5.90 -3.88
CA GLU A 159 35.99 -6.33 -4.16
C GLU A 159 36.93 -5.13 -4.35
N LYS A 160 36.50 -4.10 -5.08
CA LYS A 160 37.29 -2.88 -5.28
C LYS A 160 37.50 -2.12 -3.98
N ASP A 161 36.47 -2.01 -3.14
CA ASP A 161 36.59 -1.33 -1.86
C ASP A 161 37.50 -2.10 -0.91
N LEU A 162 37.43 -3.43 -0.93
CA LEU A 162 38.35 -4.29 -0.19
C LEU A 162 39.80 -4.07 -0.64
N GLU A 163 40.07 -4.00 -1.95
CA GLU A 163 41.41 -3.73 -2.48
C GLU A 163 41.94 -2.36 -2.04
N LYS A 164 41.10 -1.32 -2.05
CA LYS A 164 41.48 0.02 -1.56
C LYS A 164 41.81 -0.02 -0.07
N CYS A 165 40.96 -0.64 0.74
CA CYS A 165 41.17 -0.77 2.17
C CYS A 165 42.47 -1.52 2.47
N GLN A 166 42.75 -2.61 1.74
CA GLN A 166 44.01 -3.35 1.88
C GLN A 166 45.22 -2.47 1.59
N LYS A 167 45.22 -1.71 0.49
CA LYS A 167 46.33 -0.80 0.16
C LYS A 167 46.56 0.26 1.23
N VAL A 168 45.49 0.83 1.79
CA VAL A 168 45.61 1.80 2.87
C VAL A 168 46.17 1.14 4.13
N CYS A 169 45.74 -0.07 4.47
CA CYS A 169 46.32 -0.82 5.59
C CYS A 169 47.80 -1.12 5.38
N ASP A 170 48.19 -1.60 4.20
CA ASP A 170 49.60 -1.88 3.86
C ASP A 170 50.46 -0.61 3.94
N GLU A 171 49.94 0.51 3.43
CA GLU A 171 50.60 1.81 3.51
C GLU A 171 50.77 2.27 4.95
N LEU A 172 49.71 2.16 5.76
CA LEU A 172 49.77 2.50 7.18
C LEU A 172 50.76 1.59 7.91
N ASP A 173 50.74 0.28 7.67
CA ASP A 173 51.63 -0.68 8.31
C ASP A 173 53.10 -0.43 7.97
N GLY A 174 53.41 -0.01 6.74
CA GLY A 174 54.76 0.33 6.29
C GLY A 174 55.37 1.59 6.91
N ARG A 175 54.56 2.48 7.52
CA ARG A 175 55.05 3.71 8.15
C ARG A 175 55.74 3.44 9.49
N ALA A 176 56.66 4.35 9.84
CA ALA A 176 57.35 4.31 11.11
C ALA A 176 56.36 4.51 12.29
N PRO A 177 56.59 3.90 13.47
CA PRO A 177 55.70 4.04 14.61
C PRO A 177 55.53 5.49 15.08
N GLU A 178 56.53 6.34 14.86
CA GLU A 178 56.49 7.78 15.18
C GLU A 178 55.46 8.51 14.30
N GLU A 179 55.47 8.28 12.99
CA GLU A 179 54.51 8.87 12.05
C GLU A 179 53.08 8.41 12.34
N LYS A 180 52.90 7.11 12.66
CA LYS A 180 51.61 6.56 13.08
C LYS A 180 51.09 7.27 14.33
N LEU A 181 51.98 7.52 15.30
CA LEU A 181 51.63 8.20 16.54
C LEU A 181 51.23 9.66 16.27
N GLU A 182 51.95 10.38 15.41
CA GLU A 182 51.60 11.75 15.00
C GLU A 182 50.22 11.80 14.34
N MET A 183 49.93 10.90 13.40
CA MET A 183 48.61 10.82 12.75
C MET A 183 47.47 10.56 13.74
N VAL A 184 47.68 9.68 14.72
CA VAL A 184 46.69 9.39 15.77
C VAL A 184 46.50 10.61 16.68
N ILE A 185 47.58 11.27 17.08
CA ILE A 185 47.52 12.48 17.91
C ILE A 185 46.76 13.59 17.17
N ASP A 186 47.08 13.85 15.91
CA ASP A 186 46.40 14.87 15.10
C ASP A 186 44.92 14.53 14.91
N TYR A 187 44.57 13.26 14.67
CA TYR A 187 43.18 12.84 14.54
C TYR A 187 42.39 13.05 15.83
N LEU A 188 42.96 12.69 16.99
CA LEU A 188 42.34 12.88 18.30
C LEU A 188 42.17 14.36 18.64
N ARG A 189 43.15 15.20 18.32
CA ARG A 189 43.11 16.65 18.57
C ARG A 189 42.12 17.37 17.66
N ASN A 190 42.05 17.01 16.38
CA ASN A 190 41.18 17.69 15.42
C ASN A 190 39.72 17.21 15.48
N THR A 191 39.50 15.92 15.77
CA THR A 191 38.15 15.33 15.75
C THR A 191 37.49 15.34 17.12
N TYR A 192 38.27 15.08 18.17
CA TYR A 192 37.75 14.90 19.53
C TYR A 192 38.26 15.94 20.51
N PHE A 193 39.05 16.93 20.05
CA PHE A 193 39.69 17.95 20.90
C PHE A 193 40.37 17.32 22.12
N TYR A 194 41.00 16.16 21.93
CA TYR A 194 41.58 15.36 23.00
C TYR A 194 43.10 15.37 22.90
N CYS A 195 43.77 15.74 24.01
CA CYS A 195 45.21 15.63 24.11
C CYS A 195 45.61 14.36 24.87
N LEU A 196 46.30 13.45 24.18
CA LEU A 196 46.84 12.21 24.76
C LEU A 196 47.77 12.47 25.96
N TRP A 197 48.58 13.52 25.90
CA TRP A 197 49.60 13.83 26.92
C TRP A 197 49.05 14.53 28.16
N CYS A 198 48.07 15.43 28.02
CA CYS A 198 47.36 16.05 29.14
C CYS A 198 46.32 15.11 29.78
N GLY A 199 45.82 14.11 29.03
CA GLY A 199 44.73 13.23 29.48
C GLY A 199 43.39 13.95 29.61
N ALA A 200 43.17 15.02 28.85
CA ALA A 200 41.97 15.87 28.92
C ALA A 200 41.38 16.13 27.53
N THR A 201 40.06 16.29 27.51
CA THR A 201 39.27 16.79 26.36
C THR A 201 39.00 18.27 26.54
N PHE A 202 39.03 19.03 25.44
CA PHE A 202 38.77 20.46 25.39
C PHE A 202 37.43 20.74 24.68
N ASP A 203 36.86 21.91 24.92
CA ASP A 203 35.53 22.25 24.36
C ASP A 203 35.63 22.74 22.91
N SER A 204 36.79 23.23 22.49
CA SER A 204 37.05 23.70 21.13
C SER A 204 38.53 23.66 20.77
N ILE A 205 38.84 23.76 19.47
CA ILE A 205 40.23 23.84 19.01
C ILE A 205 40.98 25.04 19.58
N LYS A 206 40.30 26.18 19.77
CA LYS A 206 40.90 27.39 20.36
C LYS A 206 41.22 27.20 21.83
N ASP A 207 40.31 26.58 22.57
CA ASP A 207 40.48 26.22 23.98
C ASP A 207 41.66 25.25 24.15
N MET A 208 41.79 24.28 23.25
CA MET A 208 42.92 23.37 23.20
C MET A 208 44.25 24.09 22.89
N ASP A 209 44.28 25.05 21.97
CA ASP A 209 45.51 25.78 21.62
C ASP A 209 45.97 26.73 22.73
N GLU A 210 45.04 27.29 23.51
CA GLU A 210 45.34 28.19 24.63
C GLU A 210 45.79 27.42 25.89
N ASN A 211 45.22 26.24 26.14
CA ASN A 211 45.41 25.50 27.38
C ASN A 211 46.33 24.28 27.28
N CYS A 212 46.65 23.79 26.07
CA CYS A 212 47.54 22.65 25.88
C CYS A 212 48.96 23.09 25.49
N PRO A 213 50.03 22.61 26.18
CA PRO A 213 51.42 22.95 25.89
C PRO A 213 51.91 22.62 24.45
N GLY A 214 51.27 21.69 23.75
CA GLY A 214 51.59 21.37 22.36
C GLY A 214 51.13 19.97 21.92
N ASN A 215 51.63 19.49 20.78
CA ASN A 215 51.26 18.16 20.24
C ASN A 215 52.28 17.06 20.54
N CYS A 216 53.48 17.41 21.02
CA CYS A 216 54.57 16.47 21.28
C CYS A 216 54.77 16.20 22.79
N ARG A 217 55.33 15.03 23.10
CA ARG A 217 55.65 14.61 24.47
C ARG A 217 56.57 15.60 25.19
N SER A 218 57.58 16.12 24.50
CA SER A 218 58.57 17.04 25.08
C SER A 218 57.96 18.36 25.55
N ALA A 219 56.87 18.83 24.93
CA ALA A 219 56.16 20.02 25.39
C ALA A 219 55.50 19.84 26.77
N HIS A 220 55.34 18.60 27.23
CA HIS A 220 54.68 18.25 28.49
C HIS A 220 55.65 17.67 29.53
N GLU A 221 56.95 17.51 29.22
CA GLU A 221 57.96 16.97 30.15
C GLU A 221 58.34 17.93 31.29
N SER A 222 57.76 19.14 31.34
CA SER A 222 58.02 20.17 32.34
C SER A 222 56.79 20.54 33.21
N MET A 223 55.73 19.73 33.16
CA MET A 223 54.55 19.82 34.04
C MET A 223 54.68 18.95 35.29
#